data_AF-H0J6I5-F1
#
_entry.id   AF-H0J6I5-F1
#
_cell.length_a   1.000
_cell.length_b   1.000
_cell.length_c   1.000
_cell.angle_alpha   90.00
_cell.angle_beta   90.00
_cell.angle_gamma   90.00
#
_symmetry.space_group_name_H-M   'P 1'
#
loop_
_entity.id
_entity.type
_entity.pdbx_description
1 polymer ?
#
loop_
_entity_poly.entity_id
_entity_poly.type
_entity_poly.pdbx_seq_one_letter_code
_entity_poly.pdbx_strand_id
1 'polypeptide(L)'
;MLLENITPVIISKNSENTIKQCLESLKGFKNVLVYDNGSTDATISICRSFDNVIVIEGDFFGFGPTKNYAAEKAPTDWVFSLDSDEELHQSAFDELSSWDIKDTQTVGQILRENWFCGKKITTNGWGNDSIIRLYNKKIHRFTD
;
A
#
# COMPACT_ATOMS: atom_id res chain seq x y z
N MET A 1 -5.08 -17.98 5.32
CA MET A 1 -4.30 -17.88 4.06
C MET A 1 -3.18 -16.86 4.23
N LEU A 2 -2.11 -16.87 3.43
CA LEU A 2 -0.94 -15.98 3.57
C LEU A 2 -1.32 -14.50 3.72
N LEU A 3 -2.31 -14.05 2.94
CA LEU A 3 -2.83 -12.68 2.93
C LEU A 3 -3.47 -12.24 4.26
N GLU A 4 -3.85 -13.18 5.15
CA GLU A 4 -4.35 -12.82 6.48
C GLU A 4 -3.24 -12.27 7.40
N ASN A 5 -1.97 -12.53 7.06
CA ASN A 5 -0.80 -12.09 7.82
C ASN A 5 -0.12 -10.87 7.20
N ILE A 6 -0.66 -10.31 6.13
CA ILE A 6 -0.15 -9.12 5.44
C ILE A 6 -1.19 -8.01 5.56
N THR A 7 -0.75 -6.82 5.97
CA THR A 7 -1.59 -5.63 5.96
C THR A 7 -1.06 -4.65 4.92
N PRO A 8 -1.83 -4.32 3.87
CA PRO A 8 -1.56 -3.17 3.05
C PRO A 8 -1.63 -1.88 3.88
N VAL A 9 -0.62 -1.02 3.75
CA VAL A 9 -0.52 0.25 4.46
C VAL A 9 -0.40 1.36 3.43
N ILE A 10 -1.34 2.30 3.49
CA ILE A 10 -1.47 3.44 2.58
C ILE A 10 -1.39 4.72 3.41
N ILE A 11 -0.61 5.69 2.95
CA ILE A 11 -0.71 7.07 3.42
C ILE A 11 -1.54 7.86 2.40
N SER A 12 -2.41 8.76 2.85
CA SER A 12 -3.31 9.47 1.94
C SER A 12 -3.57 10.90 2.39
N LYS A 13 -3.78 11.78 1.40
CA LYS A 13 -4.29 13.13 1.59
C LYS A 13 -5.00 13.58 0.31
N ASN A 14 -6.28 13.91 0.41
CA ASN A 14 -7.12 14.38 -0.68
C ASN A 14 -7.04 13.48 -1.94
N SER A 15 -7.29 12.18 -1.75
CA SER A 15 -7.17 11.14 -2.78
C SER A 15 -8.54 10.60 -3.25
N GLU A 16 -9.62 11.38 -3.15
CA GLU A 16 -10.98 10.91 -3.46
C GLU A 16 -11.12 10.33 -4.89
N ASN A 17 -10.30 10.81 -5.81
CA ASN A 17 -10.32 10.40 -7.22
C ASN A 17 -9.66 9.02 -7.49
N THR A 18 -8.86 8.52 -6.56
CA THR A 18 -8.04 7.30 -6.77
C THR A 18 -8.19 6.26 -5.67
N ILE A 19 -8.44 6.69 -4.44
CA ILE A 19 -8.44 5.80 -3.26
C ILE A 19 -9.49 4.70 -3.38
N LYS A 20 -10.61 4.96 -4.07
CA LYS A 20 -11.63 3.93 -4.29
C LYS A 20 -11.08 2.77 -5.12
N GLN A 21 -10.44 3.03 -6.27
CA GLN A 21 -9.88 1.97 -7.10
C GLN A 21 -8.76 1.22 -6.36
N CYS A 22 -7.91 1.96 -5.63
CA CYS A 22 -6.88 1.39 -4.77
C CYS A 22 -7.49 0.37 -3.77
N LEU A 23 -8.48 0.78 -2.99
CA LEU A 23 -9.11 -0.08 -1.98
C LEU A 23 -9.91 -1.25 -2.58
N GLU A 24 -10.57 -1.05 -3.73
CA GLU A 24 -11.22 -2.13 -4.47
C GLU A 24 -10.24 -3.25 -4.84
N SER A 25 -9.00 -2.90 -5.25
CA SER A 25 -7.95 -3.87 -5.58
C SER A 25 -7.41 -4.65 -4.36
N LEU A 26 -7.73 -4.19 -3.13
CA LEU A 26 -7.24 -4.76 -1.88
C LEU A 26 -8.31 -5.53 -1.08
N LYS A 27 -9.49 -5.78 -1.65
CA LYS A 27 -10.57 -6.53 -0.98
C LYS A 27 -10.20 -7.95 -0.55
N GLY A 28 -9.17 -8.55 -1.16
CA GLY A 28 -8.66 -9.87 -0.79
C GLY A 28 -7.87 -9.90 0.52
N PHE A 29 -7.50 -8.75 1.09
CA PHE A 29 -6.77 -8.66 2.36
C PHE A 29 -7.72 -8.58 3.55
N LYS A 30 -7.34 -9.22 4.67
CA LYS A 30 -8.12 -9.20 5.91
C LYS A 30 -8.21 -7.79 6.51
N ASN A 31 -7.12 -7.04 6.48
CA ASN A 31 -7.05 -5.67 6.96
C ASN A 31 -6.29 -4.83 5.93
N VAL A 32 -6.74 -3.60 5.71
CA VAL A 32 -6.03 -2.54 4.99
C VAL A 32 -5.96 -1.34 5.92
N LEU A 33 -4.79 -0.75 6.11
CA LEU A 33 -4.63 0.43 6.95
C LEU A 33 -4.43 1.66 6.08
N VAL A 34 -5.31 2.64 6.25
CA VAL A 34 -5.17 3.96 5.63
C VAL A 34 -4.83 4.96 6.73
N TYR A 35 -3.64 5.57 6.61
CA TYR A 35 -3.23 6.70 7.43
C TYR A 35 -3.51 8.00 6.67
N ASP A 36 -4.55 8.71 7.08
CA ASP A 36 -4.98 9.96 6.49
C ASP A 36 -4.30 11.16 7.15
N ASN A 37 -3.77 12.06 6.33
CA ASN A 37 -3.01 13.23 6.77
C ASN A 37 -3.80 14.55 6.71
N GLY A 38 -5.09 14.48 7.06
CA GLY A 38 -5.99 15.63 7.10
C GLY A 38 -6.61 15.92 5.75
N SER A 39 -7.22 14.90 5.15
CA SER A 39 -8.06 15.07 3.96
C SER A 39 -9.27 15.94 4.27
N THR A 40 -9.61 16.83 3.34
CA THR A 40 -10.77 17.73 3.41
C THR A 40 -11.84 17.39 2.37
N ASP A 41 -11.57 16.39 1.55
CA ASP A 41 -12.44 15.89 0.47
C ASP A 41 -13.14 14.59 0.90
N ALA A 42 -13.71 13.84 -0.05
CA ALA A 42 -14.44 12.62 0.28
C ALA A 42 -13.55 11.42 0.70
N THR A 43 -12.21 11.54 0.71
CA THR A 43 -11.25 10.43 0.95
C THR A 43 -11.61 9.59 2.17
N ILE A 44 -11.75 10.20 3.35
CA ILE A 44 -12.04 9.47 4.60
C ILE A 44 -13.39 8.75 4.51
N SER A 45 -14.40 9.40 3.91
CA SER A 45 -15.73 8.80 3.76
C SER A 45 -15.72 7.58 2.85
N ILE A 46 -14.91 7.62 1.77
CA ILE A 46 -14.70 6.50 0.87
C ILE A 46 -13.97 5.37 1.61
N CYS A 47 -12.90 5.66 2.34
CA CYS A 47 -12.17 4.65 3.11
C CYS A 47 -13.08 3.92 4.11
N ARG A 48 -13.92 4.66 4.84
CA ARG A 48 -14.85 4.10 5.83
C ARG A 48 -15.99 3.27 5.22
N SER A 49 -16.19 3.28 3.90
CA SER A 49 -17.20 2.44 3.25
C SER A 49 -16.74 1.00 2.99
N PHE A 50 -15.48 0.66 3.30
CA PHE A 50 -14.92 -0.67 3.11
C PHE A 50 -14.77 -1.39 4.46
N ASP A 51 -15.32 -2.60 4.57
CA ASP A 51 -15.38 -3.34 5.84
C ASP A 51 -14.00 -3.79 6.36
N ASN A 52 -13.02 -3.96 5.47
CA ASN A 52 -11.67 -4.38 5.82
C ASN A 52 -10.68 -3.21 6.03
N VAL A 53 -11.15 -1.95 5.96
CA VAL A 53 -10.30 -0.76 6.06
C VAL A 53 -10.31 -0.17 7.47
N ILE A 54 -9.10 0.00 8.02
CA ILE A 54 -8.83 0.69 9.27
C ILE A 54 -8.31 2.08 8.91
N VAL A 55 -9.08 3.12 9.25
CA VAL A 55 -8.68 4.52 9.04
C VAL A 55 -8.06 5.08 10.31
N ILE A 56 -6.86 5.64 10.19
CA ILE A 56 -6.18 6.39 11.25
C ILE A 56 -5.88 7.78 10.71
N GLU A 57 -6.18 8.81 11.47
CA GLU A 57 -5.89 10.21 11.11
C GLU A 57 -4.68 10.71 11.90
N GLY A 58 -3.82 11.51 11.30
CA GLY A 58 -2.71 12.15 12.01
C GLY A 58 -1.78 12.99 11.15
N ASP A 59 -0.77 13.59 11.79
CA ASP A 59 0.13 14.53 11.12
C ASP A 59 1.04 13.85 10.09
N PHE A 60 1.52 14.65 9.13
CA PHE A 60 2.50 14.24 8.12
C PHE A 60 3.90 14.66 8.54
N PHE A 61 4.80 13.68 8.63
CA PHE A 61 6.19 13.86 9.10
C PHE A 61 7.22 13.72 7.98
N GLY A 62 6.79 13.71 6.72
CA GLY A 62 7.59 13.26 5.55
C GLY A 62 7.22 11.84 5.14
N PHE A 63 7.59 11.42 3.93
CA PHE A 63 7.13 10.15 3.35
C PHE A 63 7.57 8.94 4.17
N GLY A 64 8.88 8.71 4.33
CA GLY A 64 9.44 7.62 5.13
C GLY A 64 8.96 7.59 6.57
N PRO A 65 9.11 8.69 7.34
CA PRO A 65 8.66 8.73 8.72
C PRO A 65 7.16 8.45 8.88
N THR A 66 6.33 8.97 7.97
CA THR A 66 4.88 8.71 7.99
C THR A 66 4.54 7.28 7.60
N LYS A 67 5.19 6.72 6.57
CA LYS A 67 5.04 5.31 6.17
C LYS A 67 5.43 4.37 7.30
N ASN A 68 6.53 4.64 7.99
CA ASN A 68 6.97 3.88 9.16
C ASN A 68 5.96 3.99 10.32
N TYR A 69 5.49 5.20 10.62
CA TYR A 69 4.51 5.42 11.69
C TYR A 69 3.20 4.67 11.41
N ALA A 70 2.69 4.75 10.17
CA ALA A 70 1.51 4.03 9.73
C ALA A 70 1.72 2.50 9.79
N ALA A 71 2.88 2.01 9.35
CA ALA A 71 3.24 0.59 9.40
C ALA A 71 3.19 0.03 10.83
N GLU A 72 3.67 0.78 11.83
CA GLU A 72 3.59 0.36 13.24
C GLU A 72 2.15 0.12 13.72
N LYS A 73 1.17 0.83 13.16
CA LYS A 73 -0.24 0.67 13.50
C LYS A 73 -0.90 -0.55 12.85
N ALA A 74 -0.27 -1.17 11.85
CA ALA A 74 -0.80 -2.36 11.20
C ALA A 74 -0.93 -3.53 12.20
N PRO A 75 -2.02 -4.33 12.14
CA PRO A 75 -2.22 -5.46 13.05
C PRO A 75 -1.27 -6.64 12.79
N THR A 76 -0.54 -6.63 11.68
CA THR A 76 0.42 -7.66 11.29
C THR A 76 1.84 -7.10 11.20
N ASP A 77 2.84 -7.98 11.31
CA ASP A 77 4.25 -7.60 11.17
C ASP A 77 4.65 -7.44 9.69
N TRP A 78 4.01 -8.18 8.79
CA TRP A 78 4.22 -8.01 7.35
C TRP A 78 3.33 -6.89 6.82
N VAL A 79 3.98 -5.93 6.16
CA VAL A 79 3.38 -4.71 5.61
C VAL A 79 3.57 -4.68 4.12
N PHE A 80 2.50 -4.39 3.39
CA PHE A 80 2.52 -4.10 1.96
C PHE A 80 2.30 -2.60 1.74
N SER A 81 3.37 -1.83 1.51
CA SER A 81 3.28 -0.37 1.35
C SER A 81 2.79 -0.02 -0.06
N LEU A 82 1.60 0.55 -0.18
CA LEU A 82 1.01 0.98 -1.45
C LEU A 82 0.63 2.46 -1.39
N ASP A 83 0.78 3.19 -2.49
CA ASP A 83 0.36 4.59 -2.55
C ASP A 83 -1.13 4.70 -2.94
N SER A 84 -1.83 5.76 -2.52
CA SER A 84 -3.28 5.91 -2.67
C SER A 84 -3.78 6.08 -4.12
N ASP A 85 -2.85 6.30 -5.05
CA ASP A 85 -3.06 6.42 -6.49
C ASP A 85 -2.61 5.19 -7.28
N GLU A 86 -2.23 4.11 -6.59
CA GLU A 86 -1.85 2.83 -7.18
C GLU A 86 -2.92 1.76 -6.95
N GLU A 87 -3.04 0.84 -7.90
CA GLU A 87 -3.91 -0.33 -7.81
C GLU A 87 -3.10 -1.62 -7.90
N LEU A 88 -3.46 -2.62 -7.09
CA LEU A 88 -2.82 -3.93 -7.13
C LEU A 88 -3.45 -4.77 -8.25
N HIS A 89 -2.70 -4.98 -9.33
CA HIS A 89 -3.15 -5.84 -10.42
C HIS A 89 -3.33 -7.30 -9.97
N GLN A 90 -4.33 -8.00 -10.52
CA GLN A 90 -4.65 -9.39 -10.13
C GLN A 90 -3.44 -10.33 -10.21
N SER A 91 -2.59 -10.18 -11.23
CA SER A 91 -1.38 -11.00 -11.36
C SER A 91 -0.39 -10.80 -10.20
N ALA A 92 -0.23 -9.56 -9.73
CA ALA A 92 0.64 -9.26 -8.59
C ALA A 92 0.00 -9.72 -7.27
N PHE A 93 -1.33 -9.68 -7.17
CA PHE A 93 -2.06 -10.28 -6.04
C PHE A 93 -1.84 -11.80 -5.97
N ASP A 94 -1.98 -12.49 -7.10
CA ASP A 94 -1.77 -13.94 -7.17
C ASP A 94 -0.32 -14.30 -6.82
N GLU A 95 0.64 -13.51 -7.32
CA GLU A 95 2.05 -13.66 -6.98
C GLU A 95 2.31 -13.45 -5.48
N LEU A 96 1.80 -12.36 -4.90
CA LEU A 96 1.90 -12.08 -3.47
C LEU A 96 1.37 -13.24 -2.62
N SER A 97 0.26 -13.86 -3.05
CA SER A 97 -0.36 -14.98 -2.32
C SER A 97 0.52 -16.25 -2.26
N SER A 98 1.52 -16.33 -3.15
CA SER A 98 2.45 -17.46 -3.26
C SER A 98 3.76 -17.28 -2.50
N TRP A 99 4.06 -16.07 -2.02
CA TRP A 99 5.34 -15.77 -1.38
C TRP A 99 5.49 -16.45 -0.01
N ASP A 100 6.71 -16.85 0.33
CA ASP A 100 7.02 -17.35 1.67
C ASP A 100 7.47 -16.20 2.58
N ILE A 101 6.65 -15.90 3.59
CA ILE A 101 6.89 -14.82 4.56
C ILE A 101 7.54 -15.31 5.88
N LYS A 102 8.08 -16.53 5.90
CA LYS A 102 8.77 -17.07 7.08
C LYS A 102 10.13 -16.41 7.32
N ASP A 103 10.85 -16.05 6.26
CA ASP A 103 12.11 -15.33 6.38
C ASP A 103 11.85 -13.83 6.51
N THR A 104 11.95 -13.32 7.74
CA THR A 104 11.72 -11.91 8.04
C THR A 104 12.82 -10.98 7.54
N GLN A 105 13.96 -11.52 7.10
CA GLN A 105 15.06 -10.74 6.53
C GLN A 105 14.78 -10.39 5.07
N THR A 106 13.92 -11.14 4.39
CA THR A 106 13.59 -10.94 2.98
C THR A 106 12.61 -9.79 2.80
N VAL A 107 12.78 -9.04 1.70
CA VAL A 107 11.84 -8.03 1.22
C VAL A 107 11.29 -8.44 -0.13
N GLY A 108 10.05 -8.07 -0.41
CA GLY A 108 9.37 -8.32 -1.66
C GLY A 108 9.35 -7.08 -2.54
N GLN A 109 9.74 -7.24 -3.79
CA GLN A 109 9.68 -6.19 -4.80
C GLN A 109 8.58 -6.48 -5.80
N ILE A 110 7.87 -5.45 -6.21
CA ILE A 110 6.82 -5.53 -7.22
C ILE A 110 7.13 -4.54 -8.33
N LEU A 111 6.96 -4.99 -9.57
CA LEU A 111 7.04 -4.14 -10.75
C LEU A 111 5.86 -3.16 -10.75
N ARG A 112 6.16 -1.86 -10.75
CA ARG A 112 5.17 -0.81 -10.94
C ARG A 112 4.95 -0.55 -12.42
N GLU A 113 3.70 -0.58 -12.84
CA GLU A 113 3.31 -0.11 -14.17
C GLU A 113 3.01 1.39 -14.12
N ASN A 114 3.77 2.19 -14.88
CA ASN A 114 3.52 3.63 -14.95
C ASN A 114 2.54 3.96 -16.08
N TRP A 115 1.51 4.73 -15.75
CA TRP A 115 0.50 5.21 -16.69
C TRP A 115 0.52 6.73 -16.76
N PHE A 116 0.54 7.27 -17.99
CA PHE A 116 0.49 8.71 -18.23
C PHE A 116 -0.50 9.02 -19.36
N CYS A 117 -1.44 9.93 -19.10
CA CYS A 117 -2.51 10.29 -20.05
C CYS A 117 -3.23 9.09 -20.68
N GLY A 118 -3.55 8.07 -19.85
CA GLY A 118 -4.26 6.86 -20.28
C GLY A 118 -3.41 5.88 -21.10
N LYS A 119 -2.09 6.07 -21.17
CA LYS A 119 -1.17 5.17 -21.86
C LYS A 119 -0.14 4.63 -20.89
N LYS A 120 0.06 3.31 -20.92
CA LYS A 120 1.18 2.67 -20.26
C LYS A 120 2.49 3.17 -20.87
N ILE A 121 3.40 3.63 -20.01
CA ILE A 121 4.72 4.09 -20.42
C ILE A 121 5.71 2.95 -20.19
N THR A 122 6.44 2.57 -21.24
CA THR A 122 7.47 1.51 -21.19
C THR A 122 8.84 2.00 -21.64
N THR A 123 8.93 3.25 -22.09
CA THR A 123 10.15 3.86 -22.61
C THR A 123 10.77 4.84 -21.61
N ASN A 124 11.98 5.32 -21.89
CA ASN A 124 12.64 6.40 -21.15
C ASN A 124 12.82 6.13 -19.64
N GLY A 125 13.01 4.86 -19.26
CA GLY A 125 13.27 4.44 -17.88
C GLY A 125 12.02 4.15 -17.05
N TRP A 126 10.80 4.32 -17.59
CA TRP A 126 9.54 4.18 -16.85
C TRP A 126 8.88 2.79 -17.01
N GLY A 127 9.59 1.81 -17.58
CA GLY A 127 9.03 0.49 -17.91
C GLY A 127 9.46 -0.66 -16.99
N ASN A 128 10.47 -0.46 -16.14
CA ASN A 128 11.10 -1.50 -15.32
C ASN A 128 11.27 -1.07 -13.85
N ASP A 129 10.36 -0.25 -13.33
CA ASP A 129 10.41 0.26 -11.96
C ASP A 129 10.04 -0.84 -10.96
N SER A 130 11.04 -1.56 -10.45
CA SER A 130 10.87 -2.52 -9.36
C SER A 130 10.98 -1.81 -8.02
N ILE A 131 9.92 -1.83 -7.21
CA ILE A 131 9.84 -1.11 -5.94
C ILE A 131 9.71 -2.12 -4.81
N ILE A 132 10.46 -1.92 -3.72
CA ILE A 132 10.26 -2.69 -2.48
C ILE A 132 8.91 -2.29 -1.89
N ARG A 133 7.99 -3.26 -1.82
CA ARG A 133 6.61 -3.03 -1.38
C ARG A 133 6.25 -3.88 -0.17
N LEU A 134 6.79 -5.10 -0.07
CA LEU A 134 6.52 -6.00 1.05
C LEU A 134 7.73 -6.12 1.96
N TYR A 135 7.54 -5.95 3.26
CA TYR A 135 8.60 -6.12 4.25
C TYR A 135 8.03 -6.44 5.62
N ASN A 136 8.87 -6.99 6.50
CA ASN A 136 8.54 -7.15 7.91
C ASN A 136 8.95 -5.89 8.70
N LYS A 137 7.98 -5.19 9.29
CA LYS A 137 8.22 -3.90 9.99
C LYS A 137 9.06 -4.01 11.27
N LYS A 138 9.21 -5.22 11.83
CA LYS A 138 10.08 -5.45 13.00
C LYS A 138 11.56 -5.45 12.63
N ILE A 139 11.88 -5.68 11.36
CA ILE A 139 13.24 -5.83 10.84
C ILE A 139 13.62 -4.64 9.97
N HIS A 140 12.70 -4.21 9.10
CA HIS A 140 12.95 -3.23 8.05
C HIS A 140 12.09 -1.98 8.24
N ARG A 141 12.60 -0.84 7.78
CA ARG A 141 11.91 0.45 7.78
C ARG A 141 12.40 1.31 6.62
N PHE A 142 11.58 2.27 6.22
CA PHE A 142 11.98 3.33 5.29
C PHE A 142 13.07 4.22 5.91
N THR A 143 14.04 4.67 5.09
CA THR A 143 15.25 5.40 5.53
C THR A 143 15.33 6.84 5.03
N ASP A 144 14.35 7.29 4.26
CA ASP A 144 14.23 8.65 3.74
C ASP A 144 13.83 9.69 4.80
#